data_AF-A0A0M0LRZ7-F1
#
_entry.id   AF-A0A0M0LRZ7-F1
#
_cell.length_a   1.000
_cell.length_b   1.000
_cell.length_c   1.000
_cell.angle_alpha   90.00
_cell.angle_beta   90.00
_cell.angle_gamma   90.00
#
_symmetry.space_group_name_H-M   'P 1'
#
loop_
_entity.id
_entity.type
_entity.pdbx_description
1 polymer ?
#
loop_
_entity_poly.entity_id
_entity_poly.type
_entity_poly.pdbx_seq_one_letter_code
_entity_poly.pdbx_strand_id
1 'polypeptide(L)'
;MERTVELGPPLPAEQLARAADRSYTVLLQERGVAAIVDTPDGREALAAARDGWAAFLIDHAELALDRGAHTRLWAMHHAAIDEVQRDLRRDLRAANAPPTPELLERRRVLLALLIDAGRFFEALLARLHPAAAAAVGTCRHHAAAPVAGPPQAAAPSGGSSGNGALAALASSVCVACGDLRRYESALPGQEVEQRQRLVASSRRCYLSASYLTPADGRPHNCLGALLAQGGFEDSVRAARHYALAMGAGSE
;
A
#
# COMPACT_ATOMS: atom_id res chain seq x y z
N MET A 1 -42.78 -30.21 -4.12
CA MET A 1 -42.12 -29.37 -5.14
C MET A 1 -41.07 -28.54 -4.42
N GLU A 2 -39.85 -29.07 -4.33
CA GLU A 2 -38.70 -28.30 -3.88
C GLU A 2 -38.33 -27.33 -5.00
N ARG A 3 -38.41 -26.02 -4.73
CA ARG A 3 -37.88 -25.01 -5.64
C ARG A 3 -36.36 -25.05 -5.52
N THR A 4 -35.71 -25.68 -6.47
CA THR A 4 -34.29 -25.44 -6.77
C THR A 4 -34.16 -23.96 -7.11
N VAL A 5 -33.55 -23.20 -6.19
CA VAL A 5 -33.09 -21.84 -6.48
C VAL A 5 -31.92 -21.99 -7.44
N GLU A 6 -32.16 -21.73 -8.72
CA GLU A 6 -31.07 -21.55 -9.68
C GLU A 6 -30.27 -20.32 -9.25
N LEU A 7 -29.14 -20.57 -8.59
CA LEU A 7 -28.09 -19.58 -8.41
C LEU A 7 -27.65 -19.18 -9.81
N GLY A 8 -28.00 -17.95 -10.21
CA GLY A 8 -27.53 -17.36 -11.46
C GLY A 8 -26.00 -17.41 -11.58
N PRO A 9 -25.44 -17.20 -12.78
CA PRO A 9 -24.00 -17.25 -12.98
C PRO A 9 -23.30 -16.32 -11.96
N PRO A 10 -22.17 -16.74 -11.38
CA PRO A 10 -21.46 -15.92 -10.40
C PRO A 10 -21.21 -14.53 -10.98
N LEU A 11 -21.51 -13.50 -10.19
CA LEU A 11 -21.23 -12.12 -10.56
C LEU A 11 -19.73 -12.01 -10.93
N PRO A 12 -19.35 -11.34 -12.04
CA PRO A 12 -17.96 -11.16 -12.40
C PRO A 12 -17.18 -10.56 -11.21
N ALA A 13 -15.94 -10.99 -10.97
CA ALA A 13 -15.15 -10.63 -9.79
C ALA A 13 -15.15 -9.13 -9.46
N GLU A 14 -15.18 -8.26 -10.48
CA GLU A 14 -15.30 -6.81 -10.32
C GLU A 14 -16.62 -6.37 -9.65
N GLN A 15 -17.74 -6.98 -9.99
CA GLN A 15 -19.05 -6.65 -9.40
C GLN A 15 -19.12 -7.07 -7.93
N LEU A 16 -18.56 -8.23 -7.60
CA LEU A 16 -18.41 -8.68 -6.21
C LEU A 16 -17.51 -7.72 -5.43
N ALA A 17 -16.36 -7.34 -5.99
CA ALA A 17 -15.44 -6.38 -5.37
C ALA A 17 -16.12 -5.02 -5.12
N ARG A 18 -16.86 -4.49 -6.10
CA ARG A 18 -17.60 -3.22 -5.97
C ARG A 18 -18.72 -3.30 -4.94
N ALA A 19 -19.42 -4.44 -4.84
CA ALA A 19 -20.45 -4.63 -3.83
C ALA A 19 -19.84 -4.64 -2.42
N ALA A 20 -18.74 -5.38 -2.24
CA ALA A 20 -18.05 -5.45 -0.96
C ALA A 20 -17.39 -4.11 -0.57
N ASP A 21 -16.82 -3.37 -1.52
CA ASP A 21 -16.28 -2.02 -1.31
C ASP A 21 -17.35 -1.02 -0.84
N ARG A 22 -18.55 -1.08 -1.43
CA ARG A 22 -19.69 -0.29 -0.96
C ARG A 22 -20.07 -0.65 0.48
N SER A 23 -20.14 -1.95 0.81
CA SER A 23 -20.44 -2.40 2.17
C SER A 23 -19.38 -1.91 3.17
N TYR A 24 -18.10 -1.95 2.80
CA TYR A 24 -17.01 -1.42 3.61
C TYR A 24 -17.12 0.10 3.80
N THR A 25 -17.42 0.85 2.73
CA THR A 25 -17.62 2.30 2.78
C THR A 25 -18.79 2.70 3.68
N VAL A 26 -19.90 1.97 3.62
CA VAL A 26 -21.06 2.18 4.50
C VAL A 26 -20.66 1.91 5.95
N LEU A 27 -19.93 0.83 6.22
CA LEU A 27 -19.47 0.50 7.57
C LEU A 27 -18.52 1.58 8.14
N LEU A 28 -17.63 2.12 7.31
CA LEU A 28 -16.80 3.29 7.65
C LEU A 28 -17.67 4.49 8.06
N GLN A 29 -18.67 4.83 7.25
CA GLN A 29 -19.53 6.00 7.47
C GLN A 29 -20.44 5.86 8.69
N GLU A 30 -20.98 4.67 8.94
CA GLU A 30 -21.97 4.43 10.00
C GLU A 30 -21.33 4.13 11.36
N ARG A 31 -20.20 3.42 11.39
CA ARG A 31 -19.59 2.90 12.63
C ARG A 31 -18.19 3.43 12.91
N GLY A 32 -17.57 4.11 11.95
CA GLY A 32 -16.22 4.67 12.07
C GLY A 32 -15.09 3.66 11.93
N VAL A 33 -13.87 4.16 11.82
CA VAL A 33 -12.68 3.35 11.51
C VAL A 33 -12.34 2.31 12.60
N ALA A 34 -12.58 2.62 13.87
CA ALA A 34 -12.32 1.69 14.97
C ALA A 34 -13.17 0.41 14.85
N ALA A 35 -14.43 0.52 14.40
CA ALA A 35 -15.31 -0.63 14.24
C ALA A 35 -14.77 -1.64 13.22
N ILE A 36 -14.02 -1.20 12.21
CA ILE A 36 -13.39 -2.08 11.21
C ILE A 36 -12.32 -2.95 11.86
N VAL A 37 -11.53 -2.36 12.74
CA VAL A 37 -10.40 -3.05 13.37
C VAL A 37 -10.90 -3.96 14.50
N ASP A 38 -11.84 -3.47 15.31
CA ASP A 38 -12.19 -4.10 16.57
C ASP A 38 -13.35 -5.11 16.47
N THR A 39 -14.24 -4.99 15.48
CA THR A 39 -15.39 -5.90 15.33
C THR A 39 -15.13 -7.03 14.31
N PRO A 40 -15.66 -8.25 14.53
CA PRO A 40 -15.62 -9.33 13.53
C PRO A 40 -16.25 -8.92 12.19
N ASP A 41 -17.47 -8.37 12.21
CA ASP A 41 -18.19 -7.93 11.01
C ASP A 41 -17.37 -6.92 10.16
N GLY A 42 -16.72 -5.95 10.84
CA GLY A 42 -15.89 -4.96 10.17
C GLY A 42 -14.66 -5.57 9.49
N ARG A 43 -14.01 -6.54 10.15
CA ARG A 43 -12.86 -7.27 9.59
C ARG A 43 -13.27 -8.17 8.43
N GLU A 44 -14.41 -8.85 8.54
CA GLU A 44 -14.96 -9.71 7.48
C GLU A 44 -15.35 -8.91 6.24
N ALA A 45 -16.01 -7.76 6.41
CA ALA A 45 -16.36 -6.89 5.28
C ALA A 45 -15.11 -6.36 4.54
N LEU A 46 -14.08 -5.94 5.29
CA LEU A 46 -12.80 -5.50 4.71
C LEU A 46 -12.08 -6.64 4.00
N ALA A 47 -12.04 -7.84 4.58
CA ALA A 47 -11.44 -9.02 3.97
C ALA A 47 -12.15 -9.41 2.67
N ALA A 48 -13.49 -9.44 2.66
CA ALA A 48 -14.27 -9.75 1.47
C ALA A 48 -14.04 -8.73 0.33
N ALA A 49 -13.97 -7.44 0.66
CA ALA A 49 -13.66 -6.39 -0.32
C ALA A 49 -12.27 -6.56 -0.92
N ARG A 50 -11.27 -6.84 -0.07
CA ARG A 50 -9.89 -7.12 -0.48
C ARG A 50 -9.77 -8.34 -1.38
N ASP A 51 -10.41 -9.45 -1.02
CA ASP A 51 -10.33 -10.70 -1.77
C ASP A 51 -10.95 -10.55 -3.16
N GLY A 52 -12.09 -9.86 -3.26
CA GLY A 52 -12.72 -9.54 -4.55
C GLY A 52 -11.80 -8.72 -5.46
N TRP A 53 -11.20 -7.64 -4.92
CA TRP A 53 -10.27 -6.82 -5.70
C TRP A 53 -8.99 -7.57 -6.07
N ALA A 54 -8.43 -8.37 -5.16
CA ALA A 54 -7.24 -9.17 -5.41
C ALA A 54 -7.47 -10.20 -6.53
N ALA A 55 -8.59 -10.92 -6.50
CA ALA A 55 -8.98 -11.84 -7.56
C ALA A 55 -9.10 -11.11 -8.91
N PHE A 56 -9.81 -9.98 -8.95
CA PHE A 56 -9.97 -9.19 -10.17
C PHE A 56 -8.63 -8.69 -10.75
N LEU A 57 -7.72 -8.22 -9.89
CA LEU A 57 -6.39 -7.76 -10.29
C LEU A 57 -5.51 -8.88 -10.88
N ILE A 58 -5.67 -10.11 -10.39
CA ILE A 58 -4.86 -11.25 -10.80
C ILE A 58 -5.43 -11.92 -12.05
N ASP A 59 -6.74 -12.20 -12.04
CA ASP A 59 -7.39 -12.98 -13.08
C ASP A 59 -7.70 -12.14 -14.33
N HIS A 60 -7.76 -10.82 -14.17
CA HIS A 60 -8.14 -9.87 -15.23
C HIS A 60 -7.24 -8.62 -15.26
N ALA A 61 -5.91 -8.81 -15.17
CA ALA A 61 -4.94 -7.74 -14.99
C ALA A 61 -5.08 -6.54 -15.95
N GLU A 62 -5.25 -6.77 -17.25
CA GLU A 62 -5.39 -5.70 -18.26
C GLU A 62 -6.65 -4.86 -18.01
N LEU A 63 -7.80 -5.52 -17.83
CA LEU A 63 -9.06 -4.86 -17.55
C LEU A 63 -9.03 -4.15 -16.20
N ALA A 64 -8.42 -4.77 -15.19
CA ALA A 64 -8.29 -4.18 -13.86
C ALA A 64 -7.40 -2.94 -13.86
N LEU A 65 -6.36 -2.92 -14.69
CA LEU A 65 -5.50 -1.75 -14.92
C LEU A 65 -6.29 -0.63 -15.63
N ASP A 66 -6.95 -0.93 -16.75
CA ASP A 66 -7.78 0.01 -17.53
C ASP A 66 -8.87 0.65 -16.66
N ARG A 67 -9.50 -0.13 -15.78
CA ARG A 67 -10.56 0.36 -14.89
C ARG A 67 -10.05 1.02 -13.62
N GLY A 68 -8.73 1.13 -13.40
CA GLY A 68 -8.14 1.75 -12.21
C GLY A 68 -8.45 1.00 -10.91
N ALA A 69 -8.65 -0.32 -10.97
CA ALA A 69 -9.01 -1.14 -9.81
C ALA A 69 -7.96 -1.06 -8.69
N HIS A 70 -6.67 -1.08 -9.05
CA HIS A 70 -5.56 -0.93 -8.13
C HIS A 70 -5.59 0.42 -7.39
N THR A 71 -5.98 1.50 -8.07
CA THR A 71 -6.10 2.83 -7.49
C THR A 71 -7.24 2.88 -6.47
N ARG A 72 -8.39 2.29 -6.81
CA ARG A 72 -9.54 2.21 -5.89
C ARG A 72 -9.23 1.38 -4.66
N LEU A 73 -8.61 0.21 -4.85
CA LEU A 73 -8.16 -0.64 -3.76
C LEU A 73 -7.23 0.13 -2.80
N TRP A 74 -6.28 0.90 -3.33
CA TRP A 74 -5.43 1.76 -2.50
C TRP A 74 -6.23 2.89 -1.82
N ALA A 75 -7.11 3.58 -2.55
CA ALA A 75 -7.91 4.69 -2.02
C ALA A 75 -8.77 4.28 -0.83
N MET A 76 -9.36 3.08 -0.87
CA MET A 76 -10.12 2.49 0.24
C MET A 76 -9.28 2.40 1.52
N HIS A 77 -8.06 1.90 1.43
CA HIS A 77 -7.14 1.79 2.57
C HIS A 77 -6.65 3.18 3.03
N HIS A 78 -6.29 4.02 2.06
CA HIS A 78 -5.75 5.34 2.32
C HIS A 78 -6.76 6.23 3.03
N ALA A 79 -8.05 6.16 2.68
CA ALA A 79 -9.10 6.94 3.33
C ALA A 79 -9.20 6.65 4.83
N ALA A 80 -9.24 5.36 5.21
CA ALA A 80 -9.29 4.96 6.62
C ALA A 80 -8.01 5.36 7.39
N ILE A 81 -6.85 5.23 6.75
CA ILE A 81 -5.55 5.64 7.34
C ILE A 81 -5.50 7.16 7.54
N ASP A 82 -5.88 7.94 6.51
CA ASP A 82 -5.81 9.40 6.52
C ASP A 82 -6.77 10.01 7.55
N GLU A 83 -7.97 9.44 7.71
CA GLU A 83 -8.92 9.86 8.75
C GLU A 83 -8.29 9.77 10.15
N VAL A 84 -7.77 8.60 10.53
CA VAL A 84 -7.16 8.41 11.85
C VAL A 84 -5.88 9.23 12.00
N GLN A 85 -5.09 9.37 10.93
CA GLN A 85 -3.90 10.22 10.94
C GLN A 85 -4.23 11.71 11.14
N ARG A 86 -5.27 12.23 10.49
CA ARG A 86 -5.69 13.64 10.64
C ARG A 86 -6.12 13.92 12.07
N ASP A 87 -6.91 13.03 12.66
CA ASP A 87 -7.33 13.14 14.05
C ASP A 87 -6.13 13.07 15.00
N LEU A 88 -5.24 12.09 14.82
CA LEU A 88 -4.03 11.95 15.65
C LEU A 88 -3.14 13.20 15.56
N ARG A 89 -2.93 13.77 14.37
CA ARG A 89 -2.15 15.00 14.19
C ARG A 89 -2.82 16.20 14.83
N ARG A 90 -4.15 16.33 14.74
CA ARG A 90 -4.92 17.40 15.41
C ARG A 90 -4.71 17.34 16.91
N ASP A 91 -4.87 16.15 17.50
CA ASP A 91 -4.78 15.96 18.94
C ASP A 91 -3.35 16.15 19.47
N LEU A 92 -2.34 15.67 18.73
CA LEU A 92 -0.92 15.89 19.06
C LEU A 92 -0.54 17.37 19.07
N ARG A 93 -1.14 18.20 18.20
CA ARG A 93 -0.91 19.65 18.19
C ARG A 93 -1.60 20.36 19.35
N ALA A 94 -2.73 19.85 19.82
CA ALA A 94 -3.48 20.41 20.93
C ALA A 94 -2.90 20.01 22.30
N ALA A 95 -2.15 18.91 22.37
CA ALA A 95 -1.64 18.37 23.62
C ALA A 95 -0.42 19.17 24.14
N ASN A 96 -0.61 19.91 25.24
CA ASN A 96 0.45 20.51 26.06
C ASN A 96 0.87 19.61 27.25
N ALA A 97 0.45 18.34 27.25
CA ALA A 97 0.43 17.44 28.41
C ALA A 97 0.68 15.97 27.98
N PRO A 98 0.93 15.01 28.90
CA PRO A 98 1.18 13.61 28.56
C PRO A 98 0.05 12.97 27.72
N PRO A 99 0.36 11.90 26.94
CA PRO A 99 -0.59 11.31 25.99
C PRO A 99 -1.86 10.82 26.70
N THR A 100 -3.02 11.29 26.25
CA THR A 100 -4.31 10.85 26.79
C THR A 100 -4.63 9.42 26.35
N PRO A 101 -5.50 8.70 27.06
CA PRO A 101 -5.96 7.36 26.64
C PRO A 101 -6.49 7.32 25.20
N GLU A 102 -7.20 8.37 24.78
CA GLU A 102 -7.75 8.49 23.43
C GLU A 102 -6.65 8.62 22.37
N LEU A 103 -5.55 9.32 22.68
CA LEU A 103 -4.41 9.46 21.79
C LEU A 103 -3.67 8.11 21.63
N LEU A 104 -3.49 7.38 22.73
CA LEU A 104 -2.92 6.03 22.71
C LEU A 104 -3.80 5.07 21.89
N GLU A 105 -5.11 5.19 22.03
CA GLU A 105 -6.08 4.37 21.31
C GLU A 105 -6.09 4.68 19.80
N ARG A 106 -6.09 5.96 19.40
CA ARG A 106 -5.97 6.34 17.98
C ARG A 106 -4.65 5.84 17.38
N ARG A 107 -3.55 5.91 18.13
CA ARG A 107 -2.26 5.36 17.71
C ARG A 107 -2.34 3.84 17.53
N ARG A 108 -3.01 3.12 18.45
CA ARG A 108 -3.24 1.66 18.34
C ARG A 108 -4.02 1.33 17.07
N VAL A 109 -5.15 1.99 16.84
CA VAL A 109 -6.02 1.77 15.66
C VAL A 109 -5.24 2.04 14.38
N LEU A 110 -4.51 3.16 14.29
CA LEU A 110 -3.70 3.49 13.12
C LEU A 110 -2.61 2.44 12.85
N LEU A 111 -1.89 2.00 13.89
CA LEU A 111 -0.87 0.98 13.75
C LEU A 111 -1.46 -0.35 13.28
N ALA A 112 -2.63 -0.73 13.83
CA ALA A 112 -3.34 -1.95 13.42
C ALA A 112 -3.73 -1.91 11.94
N LEU A 113 -4.28 -0.78 11.45
CA LEU A 113 -4.60 -0.59 10.04
C LEU A 113 -3.38 -0.68 9.13
N LEU A 114 -2.27 -0.03 9.51
CA LEU A 114 -1.03 -0.03 8.73
C LEU A 114 -0.42 -1.44 8.61
N ILE A 115 -0.39 -2.19 9.72
CA ILE A 115 0.13 -3.56 9.74
C ILE A 115 -0.75 -4.49 8.91
N ASP A 116 -2.07 -4.41 9.10
CA ASP A 116 -3.04 -5.24 8.42
C ASP A 116 -3.06 -4.98 6.90
N ALA A 117 -3.13 -3.71 6.49
CA ALA A 117 -3.00 -3.31 5.09
C ALA A 117 -1.65 -3.76 4.51
N GLY A 118 -0.56 -3.60 5.26
CA GLY A 118 0.78 -4.02 4.85
C GLY A 118 0.84 -5.51 4.53
N ARG A 119 0.28 -6.36 5.40
CA ARG A 119 0.21 -7.81 5.18
C ARG A 119 -0.59 -8.16 3.94
N PHE A 120 -1.72 -7.48 3.73
CA PHE A 120 -2.56 -7.70 2.55
C PHE A 120 -1.80 -7.35 1.26
N PHE A 121 -1.21 -6.15 1.15
CA PHE A 121 -0.51 -5.73 -0.06
C PHE A 121 0.78 -6.53 -0.30
N GLU A 122 1.49 -6.96 0.74
CA GLU A 122 2.63 -7.88 0.62
C GLU A 122 2.20 -9.23 0.02
N ALA A 123 1.09 -9.81 0.50
CA ALA A 123 0.56 -11.06 -0.03
C ALA A 123 0.06 -10.91 -1.48
N LEU A 124 -0.58 -9.78 -1.79
CA LEU A 124 -0.99 -9.45 -3.15
C LEU A 124 0.21 -9.30 -4.10
N LEU A 125 1.27 -8.63 -3.66
CA LEU A 125 2.50 -8.47 -4.44
C LEU A 125 3.15 -9.82 -4.75
N ALA A 126 3.18 -10.73 -3.77
CA ALA A 126 3.70 -12.08 -3.94
C ALA A 126 2.94 -12.88 -5.01
N ARG A 127 1.64 -12.64 -5.16
CA ARG A 127 0.80 -13.27 -6.18
C ARG A 127 0.93 -12.60 -7.56
N LEU A 128 1.07 -11.27 -7.60
CA LEU A 128 1.18 -10.52 -8.86
C LEU A 128 2.56 -10.64 -9.51
N HIS A 129 3.63 -10.57 -8.71
CA HIS A 129 4.99 -10.54 -9.24
C HIS A 129 6.01 -11.10 -8.22
N PRO A 130 6.15 -12.44 -8.11
CA PRO A 130 6.97 -13.09 -7.09
C PRO A 130 8.42 -12.59 -6.99
N ALA A 131 9.04 -12.28 -8.13
CA ALA A 131 10.41 -11.74 -8.15
C ALA A 131 10.51 -10.32 -7.55
N ALA A 132 9.46 -9.50 -7.71
CA ALA A 132 9.40 -8.17 -7.10
C ALA A 132 9.09 -8.30 -5.61
N ALA A 133 8.21 -9.24 -5.25
CA ALA A 133 7.95 -9.59 -3.87
C ALA A 133 9.21 -10.11 -3.16
N ALA A 134 10.07 -10.89 -3.81
CA ALA A 134 11.35 -11.32 -3.24
C ALA A 134 12.32 -10.15 -3.01
N ALA A 135 12.38 -9.20 -3.95
CA ALA A 135 13.18 -7.99 -3.82
C ALA A 135 12.73 -7.11 -2.63
N VAL A 136 11.42 -7.06 -2.36
CA VAL A 136 10.82 -6.32 -1.23
C VAL A 136 10.87 -7.14 0.08
N GLY A 137 10.64 -8.45 0.00
CA GLY A 137 10.26 -9.37 1.07
C GLY A 137 11.38 -9.87 1.97
N THR A 138 12.60 -9.35 1.85
CA THR A 138 13.71 -9.64 2.78
C THR A 138 13.53 -9.00 4.18
N CYS A 139 12.30 -8.69 4.59
CA CYS A 139 12.00 -7.93 5.81
C CYS A 139 11.37 -8.73 6.96
N ARG A 140 11.27 -10.08 6.91
CA ARG A 140 10.81 -10.83 8.10
C ARG A 140 11.90 -11.36 9.00
N HIS A 141 13.04 -11.82 8.51
CA HIS A 141 14.20 -12.12 9.34
C HIS A 141 15.45 -11.94 8.50
N HIS A 142 16.22 -10.87 8.76
CA HIS A 142 17.68 -10.93 8.84
C HIS A 142 18.26 -9.56 9.15
N ALA A 143 19.11 -9.57 10.18
CA ALA A 143 20.09 -8.54 10.46
C ALA A 143 20.96 -8.28 9.23
N ALA A 144 21.38 -7.03 9.08
CA ALA A 144 22.56 -6.57 8.36
C ALA A 144 22.91 -7.33 7.06
N ALA A 145 22.48 -6.79 5.93
CA ALA A 145 23.25 -6.90 4.69
C ALA A 145 23.55 -5.49 4.18
N PRO A 146 24.79 -5.20 3.77
CA PRO A 146 25.17 -3.90 3.25
C PRO A 146 24.41 -3.62 1.96
N VAL A 147 24.14 -2.33 1.73
CA VAL A 147 23.51 -1.80 0.52
C VAL A 147 24.45 -2.06 -0.66
N ALA A 148 24.38 -3.26 -1.24
CA ALA A 148 24.84 -3.48 -2.60
C ALA A 148 23.86 -2.76 -3.53
N GLY A 149 24.38 -2.16 -4.60
CA GLY A 149 23.64 -1.36 -5.58
C GLY A 149 22.43 -2.09 -6.18
N PRO A 150 21.63 -1.39 -7.00
CA PRO A 150 20.39 -1.93 -7.53
C PRO A 150 20.65 -3.30 -8.18
N PRO A 151 19.80 -4.32 -7.95
CA PRO A 151 19.93 -5.59 -8.63
C PRO A 151 19.87 -5.33 -10.13
N GLN A 152 20.94 -5.67 -10.85
CA GLN A 152 20.94 -5.71 -12.30
C GLN A 152 20.05 -6.89 -12.72
N ALA A 153 18.75 -6.65 -12.78
CA ALA A 153 17.87 -7.49 -13.57
C ALA A 153 17.94 -6.96 -15.00
N ALA A 154 18.35 -7.84 -15.92
CA ALA A 154 18.28 -7.57 -17.35
C ALA A 154 16.84 -7.21 -17.71
N ALA A 155 16.66 -6.12 -18.47
CA ALA A 155 15.36 -5.74 -18.99
C ALA A 155 14.73 -6.95 -19.72
N PRO A 156 13.51 -7.39 -19.35
CA PRO A 156 12.84 -8.43 -20.10
C PRO A 156 12.54 -7.86 -21.50
N SER A 157 13.31 -8.32 -22.47
CA SER A 157 13.08 -8.07 -23.89
C SER A 157 11.85 -8.88 -24.31
N GLY A 158 10.83 -8.17 -24.80
CA GLY A 158 9.67 -8.75 -25.48
C GLY A 158 8.76 -9.58 -24.58
N GLY A 159 7.72 -8.96 -24.01
CA GLY A 159 6.62 -9.66 -23.34
C GLY A 159 5.29 -9.22 -23.91
N SER A 160 4.37 -10.17 -24.10
CA SER A 160 2.97 -9.94 -24.45
C SER A 160 2.31 -8.88 -23.54
N SER A 161 1.27 -8.20 -24.03
CA SER A 161 0.56 -7.12 -23.33
C SER A 161 0.21 -7.44 -21.86
N GLY A 162 -0.12 -8.70 -21.57
CA GLY A 162 -0.44 -9.19 -20.22
C GLY A 162 0.71 -9.11 -19.21
N ASN A 163 1.97 -9.28 -19.63
CA ASN A 163 3.12 -9.14 -18.73
C ASN A 163 3.34 -7.67 -18.33
N GLY A 164 3.02 -6.73 -19.21
CA GLY A 164 3.06 -5.30 -18.91
C GLY A 164 2.01 -4.87 -17.89
N ALA A 165 0.78 -5.40 -18.00
CA ALA A 165 -0.29 -5.11 -17.05
C ALA A 165 0.04 -5.62 -15.63
N LEU A 166 0.52 -6.85 -15.51
CA LEU A 166 0.94 -7.40 -14.22
C LEU A 166 2.10 -6.61 -13.60
N ALA A 167 3.09 -6.18 -14.39
CA ALA A 167 4.18 -5.32 -13.91
C ALA A 167 3.66 -3.96 -13.42
N ALA A 168 2.72 -3.34 -14.13
CA ALA A 168 2.10 -2.08 -13.72
C ALA A 168 1.28 -2.21 -12.42
N LEU A 169 0.49 -3.29 -12.30
CA LEU A 169 -0.25 -3.58 -11.06
C LEU A 169 0.71 -3.84 -9.89
N ALA A 170 1.76 -4.65 -10.10
CA ALA A 170 2.78 -4.91 -9.10
C ALA A 170 3.54 -3.64 -8.72
N SER A 171 3.83 -2.74 -9.66
CA SER A 171 4.42 -1.43 -9.39
C SER A 171 3.53 -0.59 -8.48
N SER A 172 2.23 -0.50 -8.76
CA SER A 172 1.29 0.22 -7.89
C SER A 172 1.19 -0.40 -6.50
N VAL A 173 1.22 -1.74 -6.39
CA VAL A 173 1.22 -2.43 -5.09
C VAL A 173 2.53 -2.18 -4.33
N CYS A 174 3.67 -2.16 -5.01
CA CYS A 174 4.94 -1.73 -4.41
C CYS A 174 4.83 -0.30 -3.85
N VAL A 175 4.24 0.65 -4.58
CA VAL A 175 4.04 2.01 -4.05
C VAL A 175 3.17 1.99 -2.79
N ALA A 176 2.06 1.24 -2.78
CA ALA A 176 1.21 1.10 -1.60
C ALA A 176 1.97 0.52 -0.39
N CYS A 177 2.75 -0.55 -0.58
CA CYS A 177 3.64 -1.09 0.46
C CYS A 177 4.61 -0.02 0.98
N GLY A 178 5.22 0.75 0.07
CA GLY A 178 6.14 1.83 0.42
C GLY A 178 5.49 2.93 1.25
N ASP A 179 4.28 3.36 0.87
CA ASP A 179 3.52 4.40 1.58
C ASP A 179 3.14 3.93 2.99
N LEU A 180 2.69 2.69 3.14
CA LEU A 180 2.36 2.10 4.46
C LEU A 180 3.56 2.10 5.40
N ARG A 181 4.74 1.68 4.93
CA ARG A 181 5.98 1.70 5.73
C ARG A 181 6.43 3.12 6.06
N ARG A 182 6.27 4.05 5.13
CA ARG A 182 6.55 5.47 5.38
C ARG A 182 5.65 6.01 6.49
N TYR A 183 4.35 5.75 6.41
CA TYR A 183 3.37 6.16 7.41
C TYR A 183 3.64 5.54 8.78
N GLU A 184 3.98 4.25 8.84
CA GLU A 184 4.36 3.57 10.08
C GLU A 184 5.61 4.20 10.71
N SER A 185 6.62 4.51 9.90
CA SER A 185 7.87 5.13 10.36
C SER A 185 7.70 6.53 10.94
N ALA A 186 6.67 7.25 10.46
CA ALA A 186 6.34 8.60 10.88
C ALA A 186 5.53 8.63 12.20
N LEU A 187 5.10 7.48 12.71
CA LEU A 187 4.37 7.43 13.97
C LEU A 187 5.25 7.89 15.15
N PRO A 188 4.70 8.67 16.09
CA PRO A 188 5.39 8.98 17.34
C PRO A 188 5.67 7.72 18.16
N GLY A 189 6.77 7.76 18.92
CA GLY A 189 7.17 6.67 19.83
C GLY A 189 7.70 5.41 19.13
N GLN A 190 8.05 5.51 17.85
CA GLN A 190 8.83 4.47 17.17
C GLN A 190 10.28 4.54 17.63
N GLU A 191 10.88 3.40 17.96
CA GLU A 191 12.32 3.32 18.21
C GLU A 191 13.11 3.70 16.95
N VAL A 192 14.30 4.28 17.15
CA VAL A 192 15.13 4.76 16.03
C VAL A 192 15.45 3.62 15.05
N GLU A 193 15.82 2.45 15.56
CA GLU A 193 16.14 1.30 14.71
C GLU A 193 14.90 0.79 13.94
N GLN A 194 13.74 0.74 14.59
CA GLN A 194 12.50 0.35 13.93
C GLN A 194 12.15 1.33 12.81
N ARG A 195 12.25 2.64 13.09
CA ARG A 195 12.06 3.69 12.07
C ARG A 195 13.03 3.52 10.91
N GLN A 196 14.31 3.28 11.16
CA GLN A 196 15.32 3.04 10.12
C GLN A 196 14.97 1.82 9.25
N ARG A 197 14.53 0.71 9.86
CA ARG A 197 14.08 -0.49 9.13
C ARG A 197 12.88 -0.19 8.24
N LEU A 198 11.89 0.54 8.76
CA LEU A 198 10.68 0.92 8.02
C LEU A 198 11.00 1.86 6.84
N VAL A 199 11.85 2.86 7.04
CA VAL A 199 12.31 3.76 5.97
C VAL A 199 13.08 3.00 4.90
N ALA A 200 13.99 2.11 5.28
CA ALA A 200 14.72 1.27 4.34
C ALA A 200 13.80 0.33 3.54
N SER A 201 12.77 -0.21 4.20
CA SER A 201 11.73 -1.02 3.55
C SER A 201 10.89 -0.19 2.57
N SER A 202 10.45 1.01 2.97
CA SER A 202 9.73 1.95 2.12
C SER A 202 10.52 2.30 0.85
N ARG A 203 11.80 2.62 1.01
CA ARG A 203 12.72 2.89 -0.10
C ARG A 203 12.82 1.72 -1.08
N ARG A 204 12.98 0.49 -0.57
CA ARG A 204 13.04 -0.72 -1.42
C ARG A 204 11.77 -0.89 -2.25
N CYS A 205 10.61 -0.68 -1.63
CA CYS A 205 9.33 -0.76 -2.33
C CYS A 205 9.26 0.23 -3.51
N TYR A 206 9.59 1.51 -3.28
CA TYR A 206 9.55 2.49 -4.37
C TYR A 206 10.61 2.25 -5.44
N LEU A 207 11.80 1.77 -5.08
CA LEU A 207 12.82 1.38 -6.07
C LEU A 207 12.34 0.22 -6.94
N SER A 208 11.74 -0.82 -6.33
CA SER A 208 11.13 -1.92 -7.09
C SER A 208 10.02 -1.44 -8.01
N ALA A 209 9.16 -0.52 -7.56
CA ALA A 209 8.13 0.09 -8.41
C ALA A 209 8.76 0.83 -9.61
N SER A 210 9.80 1.63 -9.38
CA SER A 210 10.50 2.34 -10.46
C SER A 210 11.16 1.41 -11.47
N TYR A 211 11.59 0.22 -11.04
CA TYR A 211 12.15 -0.78 -11.94
C TYR A 211 11.07 -1.47 -12.79
N LEU A 212 9.93 -1.79 -12.19
CA LEU A 212 8.81 -2.44 -12.87
C LEU A 212 8.16 -1.53 -13.92
N THR A 213 8.05 -0.23 -13.63
CA THR A 213 7.49 0.77 -14.54
C THR A 213 8.39 2.01 -14.62
N PRO A 214 9.48 1.97 -15.42
CA PRO A 214 10.44 3.08 -15.48
C PRO A 214 9.88 4.40 -15.99
N ALA A 215 8.81 4.37 -16.78
CA ALA A 215 8.13 5.56 -17.30
C ALA A 215 7.15 6.18 -16.28
N ASP A 216 6.82 5.50 -15.18
CA ASP A 216 5.95 6.04 -14.15
C ASP A 216 6.75 6.95 -13.21
N GLY A 217 6.37 8.23 -13.16
CA GLY A 217 6.99 9.21 -12.26
C GLY A 217 6.57 9.05 -10.79
N ARG A 218 5.48 8.34 -10.49
CA ARG A 218 4.93 8.22 -9.13
C ARG A 218 5.92 7.62 -8.12
N PRO A 219 6.63 6.51 -8.40
CA PRO A 219 7.63 5.98 -7.48
C PRO A 219 8.76 6.97 -7.16
N HIS A 220 9.17 7.76 -8.15
CA HIS A 220 10.18 8.80 -7.96
C HIS A 220 9.66 9.95 -7.09
N ASN A 221 8.42 10.38 -7.27
CA ASN A 221 7.80 11.35 -6.37
C ASN A 221 7.76 10.84 -4.92
N CYS A 222 7.39 9.57 -4.73
CA CYS A 222 7.37 8.95 -3.40
C CYS A 222 8.78 8.81 -2.78
N LEU A 223 9.81 8.50 -3.59
CA LEU A 223 11.21 8.50 -3.14
C LEU A 223 11.68 9.88 -2.71
N GLY A 224 11.34 10.92 -3.48
CA GLY A 224 11.62 12.31 -3.12
C GLY A 224 11.02 12.66 -1.76
N ALA A 225 9.74 12.33 -1.55
CA ALA A 225 9.04 12.57 -0.29
C ALA A 225 9.64 11.79 0.88
N LEU A 226 10.07 10.55 0.67
CA LEU A 226 10.74 9.75 1.71
C LEU A 226 12.09 10.35 2.12
N LEU A 227 12.88 10.84 1.16
CA LEU A 227 14.20 11.43 1.41
C LEU A 227 14.14 12.83 2.01
N ALA A 228 13.05 13.56 1.77
CA ALA A 228 12.76 14.84 2.40
C ALA A 228 12.16 14.69 3.82
N GLN A 229 11.83 13.47 4.24
CA GLN A 229 11.26 13.22 5.56
C GLN A 229 12.33 13.36 6.64
N GLY A 230 12.05 14.17 7.66
CA GLY A 230 13.00 14.49 8.74
C GLY A 230 13.64 13.26 9.38
N GLY A 231 14.95 13.38 9.68
CA GLY A 231 15.78 12.31 10.25
C GLY A 231 16.58 11.49 9.24
N PHE A 232 16.35 11.65 7.93
CA PHE A 232 17.11 11.02 6.85
C PHE A 232 17.40 11.98 5.68
N GLU A 233 17.38 13.29 5.96
CA GLU A 233 17.41 14.36 4.97
C GLU A 233 18.57 14.21 3.97
N ASP A 234 18.21 13.93 2.73
CA ASP A 234 19.12 13.95 1.58
C ASP A 234 18.48 14.81 0.50
N SER A 235 18.43 16.13 0.75
CA SER A 235 17.69 17.10 -0.07
C SER A 235 18.13 17.10 -1.53
N VAL A 236 19.41 16.81 -1.79
CA VAL A 236 19.96 16.69 -3.15
C VAL A 236 19.37 15.48 -3.86
N ARG A 237 19.39 14.30 -3.22
CA ARG A 237 18.77 13.10 -3.82
C ARG A 237 17.26 13.21 -3.90
N ALA A 238 16.61 13.88 -2.94
CA ALA A 238 15.19 14.17 -2.98
C ALA A 238 14.83 15.01 -4.22
N ALA A 239 15.54 16.11 -4.44
CA ALA A 239 15.36 16.97 -5.61
C ALA A 239 15.56 16.22 -6.93
N ARG A 240 16.58 15.36 -7.02
CA ARG A 240 16.80 14.50 -8.19
C ARG A 240 15.61 13.58 -8.47
N HIS A 241 15.04 12.97 -7.43
CA HIS A 241 13.87 12.11 -7.58
C HIS A 241 12.62 12.90 -7.98
N TYR A 242 12.41 14.10 -7.46
CA TYR A 242 11.33 14.96 -7.95
C TYR A 242 11.51 15.37 -9.42
N ALA A 243 12.74 15.66 -9.85
CA ALA A 243 13.01 15.95 -11.26
C ALA A 243 12.71 14.74 -12.17
N LEU A 244 13.12 13.54 -11.76
CA LEU A 244 12.78 12.29 -12.47
C LEU A 244 11.27 12.06 -12.55
N ALA A 245 10.52 12.38 -11.49
CA ALA A 245 9.06 12.25 -11.48
C ALA A 245 8.36 13.16 -12.50
N MET A 246 8.98 14.30 -12.84
CA MET A 246 8.48 15.25 -13.83
C MET A 246 8.97 14.95 -15.26
N GLY A 247 9.77 13.88 -15.44
CA GLY A 247 10.41 13.57 -16.73
C GLY A 247 11.60 14.47 -17.08
N ALA A 248 12.06 15.31 -16.15
CA ALA A 248 13.14 16.29 -16.37
C ALA A 248 14.57 15.70 -16.25
N GLY A 249 14.72 14.37 -16.40
CA GLY A 249 15.99 13.67 -16.26
C GLY A 249 16.42 12.87 -17.50
N SER A 250 15.77 13.11 -18.64
CA SER A 250 16.07 12.50 -19.94
C SER A 250 16.52 13.57 -20.93
N GLU A 251 17.66 14.20 -20.64
CA GLU A 251 18.48 14.95 -21.61
C GLU A 251 19.93 14.51 -21.48
#